data_AF-A0A6C0FHX6-F1
#
_entry.id   AF-A0A6C0FHX6-F1
#
_cell.length_a   1.000
_cell.length_b   1.000
_cell.length_c   1.000
_cell.angle_alpha   90.00
_cell.angle_beta   90.00
_cell.angle_gamma   90.00
#
_symmetry.space_group_name_H-M   'P 1'
#
loop_
_entity.id
_entity.type
_entity.pdbx_description
1 polymer ?
#
loop_
_entity_poly.entity_id
_entity_poly.type
_entity_poly.pdbx_seq_one_letter_code
_entity_poly.pdbx_strand_id
1 'polypeptide(L)'
;MSEQADDGVAPGEGTGGAGWRVGDLAALTGLTVRTLHHYDDVGLLRPDRTAAGHRVYRRAHLERLYRISVLRRFGVSLDDIAAALDDPGWTLDGALRTHLVELEDQVLRMERLLHRLAATRPDVAADGAARGDDVAGDVDVCRRLLALLEDTAVASTEPLRRVAVLVYADLEAAHRHLVEVFGLEPGPVHRDDAGTVVHGEVRTADGIVMLHRVAPEWRLVSPATLGAATGMLVVTVRDVDAHHAAVVARGGTVTYPPTDQPYGVREYGAIGPEGEPWSFWSPLGGT
;
A
#
# COMPACT_ATOMS: atom_id res chain seq x y z
N MET A 1 -54.30 5.92 -29.09
CA MET A 1 -54.09 4.90 -30.14
C MET A 1 -52.70 5.12 -30.69
N SER A 2 -51.69 4.28 -30.55
CA SER A 2 -51.40 3.03 -29.82
C SER A 2 -49.86 2.96 -29.89
N GLU A 3 -49.14 2.86 -28.77
CA GLU A 3 -48.69 1.61 -28.12
C GLU A 3 -47.68 0.80 -28.95
N GLN A 4 -46.46 0.67 -28.37
CA GLN A 4 -45.37 -0.32 -28.54
C GLN A 4 -44.05 0.45 -28.35
N ALA A 5 -43.36 0.47 -27.20
CA ALA A 5 -42.93 -0.62 -26.31
C ALA A 5 -42.32 -1.78 -27.09
N ASP A 6 -40.98 -1.81 -27.15
CA ASP A 6 -40.24 -3.06 -27.33
C ASP A 6 -38.97 -3.06 -26.46
N ASP A 7 -38.64 -4.27 -26.04
CA ASP A 7 -38.12 -4.68 -24.76
C ASP A 7 -36.64 -4.40 -24.49
N GLY A 8 -36.35 -4.26 -23.20
CA GLY A 8 -35.00 -4.43 -22.67
C GLY A 8 -34.50 -5.85 -22.91
N VAL A 9 -33.32 -5.95 -23.52
CA VAL A 9 -32.56 -7.20 -23.56
C VAL A 9 -31.87 -7.37 -22.21
N ALA A 10 -32.39 -8.28 -21.40
CA ALA A 10 -31.67 -8.85 -20.26
C ALA A 10 -30.44 -9.65 -20.77
N PRO A 11 -29.31 -9.66 -20.03
CA PRO A 11 -28.14 -10.43 -20.43
C PRO A 11 -28.46 -11.91 -20.27
N GLY A 12 -28.60 -12.60 -21.41
CA GLY A 12 -28.80 -14.04 -21.45
C GLY A 12 -27.64 -14.78 -20.80
N GLU A 13 -27.99 -15.67 -19.88
CA GLU A 13 -27.13 -16.75 -19.41
C GLU A 13 -26.62 -17.56 -20.59
N GLY A 14 -25.33 -17.46 -20.87
CA GLY A 14 -24.61 -18.28 -21.85
C GLY A 14 -23.81 -19.39 -21.16
N THR A 15 -24.48 -20.43 -20.67
CA THR A 15 -23.84 -21.71 -20.31
C THR A 15 -23.36 -22.44 -21.57
N GLY A 16 -22.05 -22.75 -21.62
CA GLY A 16 -21.49 -23.94 -22.27
C GLY A 16 -21.63 -24.10 -23.78
N GLY A 17 -20.71 -23.51 -24.56
CA GLY A 17 -20.34 -24.02 -25.89
C GLY A 17 -20.22 -23.00 -27.02
N ALA A 18 -20.90 -21.86 -26.94
CA ALA A 18 -20.82 -20.80 -27.95
C ALA A 18 -19.95 -19.65 -27.42
N GLY A 19 -18.87 -19.31 -28.13
CA GLY A 19 -17.98 -18.22 -27.73
C GLY A 19 -18.61 -16.83 -27.87
N TRP A 20 -18.02 -15.84 -27.19
CA TRP A 20 -18.47 -14.45 -27.18
C TRP A 20 -18.14 -13.73 -28.49
N ARG A 21 -19.02 -12.83 -28.93
CA ARG A 21 -18.69 -11.83 -29.96
C ARG A 21 -17.92 -10.68 -29.31
N VAL A 22 -17.28 -9.84 -30.13
CA VAL A 22 -16.45 -8.74 -29.63
C VAL A 22 -17.22 -7.75 -28.74
N GLY A 23 -18.49 -7.48 -29.03
CA GLY A 23 -19.35 -6.61 -28.22
C GLY A 23 -19.68 -7.22 -26.86
N ASP A 24 -20.06 -8.50 -26.85
CA ASP A 24 -20.37 -9.23 -25.61
C ASP A 24 -19.14 -9.35 -24.72
N LEU A 25 -17.97 -9.60 -25.31
CA LEU A 25 -16.70 -9.68 -24.58
C LEU A 25 -16.28 -8.32 -24.02
N ALA A 26 -16.47 -7.24 -24.79
CA ALA A 26 -16.23 -5.87 -24.33
C ALA A 26 -17.09 -5.54 -23.10
N ALA A 27 -18.39 -5.84 -23.16
CA ALA A 27 -19.30 -5.65 -22.03
C ALA A 27 -18.89 -6.51 -20.82
N LEU A 28 -18.52 -7.76 -21.03
CA LEU A 28 -18.12 -8.69 -19.97
C LEU A 28 -16.82 -8.29 -19.26
N THR A 29 -15.84 -7.76 -20.01
CA THR A 29 -14.51 -7.43 -19.48
C THR A 29 -14.35 -5.96 -19.07
N GLY A 30 -15.34 -5.12 -19.38
CA GLY A 30 -15.26 -3.67 -19.21
C GLY A 30 -14.26 -2.98 -20.16
N LEU A 31 -13.73 -3.70 -21.15
CA LEU A 31 -12.84 -3.16 -22.18
C LEU A 31 -13.64 -2.61 -23.35
N THR A 32 -13.07 -1.65 -24.08
CA THR A 32 -13.72 -1.16 -25.30
C THR A 32 -13.49 -2.13 -26.47
N VAL A 33 -14.43 -2.19 -27.41
CA VAL A 33 -14.25 -2.93 -28.68
C VAL A 33 -12.98 -2.46 -29.41
N ARG A 34 -12.67 -1.16 -29.35
CA ARG A 34 -11.42 -0.60 -29.91
C ARG A 34 -10.17 -1.22 -29.28
N THR A 35 -10.18 -1.42 -27.96
CA THR A 35 -9.08 -2.09 -27.24
C THR A 35 -8.95 -3.55 -27.68
N LEU A 36 -10.06 -4.27 -27.81
CA LEU A 36 -10.04 -5.66 -28.26
C LEU A 36 -9.54 -5.82 -29.70
N HIS A 37 -9.91 -4.91 -30.60
CA HIS A 37 -9.35 -4.87 -31.96
C HIS A 37 -7.86 -4.53 -31.94
N HIS A 38 -7.44 -3.54 -31.16
CA HIS A 38 -6.03 -3.23 -31.03
C HIS A 38 -5.21 -4.44 -30.53
N TYR A 39 -5.72 -5.20 -29.56
CA TYR A 39 -5.06 -6.42 -29.08
C TYR A 39 -5.02 -7.55 -30.13
N ASP A 40 -6.02 -7.65 -31.00
CA ASP A 40 -5.98 -8.53 -32.18
C ASP A 40 -4.91 -8.07 -33.17
N ASP A 41 -4.87 -6.77 -33.49
CA ASP A 41 -3.96 -6.19 -34.47
C ASP A 41 -2.49 -6.33 -34.08
N VAL A 42 -2.16 -6.16 -32.79
CA VAL A 42 -0.79 -6.38 -32.27
C VAL A 42 -0.51 -7.84 -31.92
N GLY A 43 -1.46 -8.75 -32.17
CA GLY A 43 -1.31 -10.19 -31.97
C GLY A 43 -1.37 -10.66 -30.51
N LEU A 44 -1.67 -9.75 -29.58
CA LEU A 44 -1.75 -10.00 -28.14
C LEU A 44 -2.97 -10.83 -27.74
N LEU A 45 -4.08 -10.72 -28.48
CA LEU A 45 -5.27 -11.56 -28.30
C LEU A 45 -5.85 -11.95 -29.67
N ARG A 46 -5.58 -13.17 -30.11
CA ARG A 46 -6.02 -13.67 -31.42
C ARG A 46 -7.36 -14.40 -31.29
N PRO A 47 -8.46 -13.93 -31.90
CA PRO A 47 -9.75 -14.60 -31.84
C PRO A 47 -9.79 -15.85 -32.73
N ASP A 48 -10.65 -16.80 -32.37
CA ASP A 48 -11.08 -17.85 -33.30
C ASP A 48 -12.03 -17.24 -34.35
N ARG A 49 -12.24 -17.95 -35.47
CA ARG A 49 -13.22 -17.57 -36.49
C ARG A 49 -14.29 -18.65 -36.67
N THR A 50 -15.53 -18.20 -36.84
CA THR A 50 -16.64 -19.08 -37.25
C THR A 50 -16.50 -19.50 -38.71
N ALA A 51 -17.28 -20.49 -39.15
CA ALA A 51 -17.38 -20.88 -40.56
C ALA A 51 -17.82 -19.73 -41.47
N ALA A 52 -18.57 -18.75 -40.95
CA ALA A 52 -18.97 -17.53 -41.65
C ALA A 52 -17.91 -16.40 -41.61
N GLY A 53 -16.74 -16.63 -40.99
CA GLY A 53 -15.63 -15.68 -40.94
C GLY A 53 -15.67 -14.66 -39.79
N HIS A 54 -16.71 -14.68 -38.95
CA HIS A 54 -16.83 -13.77 -37.80
C HIS A 54 -15.91 -14.17 -36.64
N ARG A 55 -15.33 -13.16 -35.96
CA ARG A 55 -14.50 -13.32 -34.74
C ARG A 55 -15.34 -13.91 -33.59
N VAL A 56 -14.78 -14.90 -32.91
CA VAL A 56 -15.36 -15.53 -31.72
C VAL A 56 -14.28 -15.72 -30.66
N TYR A 57 -14.61 -15.34 -29.43
CA TYR A 57 -13.75 -15.46 -28.28
C TYR A 57 -14.26 -16.57 -27.37
N ARG A 58 -13.34 -17.30 -26.75
CA ARG A 58 -13.61 -18.50 -25.96
C ARG A 58 -13.04 -18.30 -24.56
N ARG A 59 -13.26 -19.26 -23.68
CA ARG A 59 -12.81 -19.15 -22.28
C ARG A 59 -11.31 -18.86 -22.16
N ALA A 60 -10.47 -19.48 -22.98
CA ALA A 60 -9.03 -19.20 -23.01
C ALA A 60 -8.71 -17.73 -23.36
N HIS A 61 -9.47 -17.14 -24.30
CA HIS A 61 -9.33 -15.72 -24.66
C HIS A 61 -9.72 -14.80 -23.50
N LEU A 62 -10.78 -15.16 -22.78
CA LEU A 62 -11.21 -14.42 -21.59
C LEU A 62 -10.17 -14.50 -20.45
N GLU A 63 -9.64 -15.69 -20.18
CA GLU A 63 -8.57 -15.89 -19.18
C GLU A 63 -7.31 -15.10 -19.55
N ARG A 64 -6.93 -15.09 -20.83
CA ARG A 64 -5.82 -14.26 -21.34
C ARG A 64 -6.10 -12.77 -21.17
N LEU A 65 -7.32 -12.30 -21.45
CA LEU A 65 -7.72 -10.90 -21.24
C LEU A 65 -7.64 -10.46 -19.78
N TYR A 66 -8.04 -11.30 -18.83
CA TYR A 66 -7.88 -10.99 -17.42
C TYR A 66 -6.41 -10.85 -17.04
N ARG A 67 -5.54 -11.75 -17.53
CA ARG A 67 -4.08 -11.64 -17.31
C ARG A 67 -3.49 -10.37 -17.90
N ILE A 68 -3.84 -10.03 -19.14
CA ILE A 68 -3.42 -8.77 -19.80
C ILE A 68 -3.87 -7.56 -18.96
N SER A 69 -5.13 -7.57 -18.50
CA SER A 69 -5.70 -6.45 -17.75
C SER A 69 -5.01 -6.24 -16.40
N VAL A 70 -4.69 -7.34 -15.70
CA VAL A 70 -3.94 -7.30 -14.44
C VAL A 70 -2.52 -6.78 -14.66
N LEU A 71 -1.78 -7.34 -15.62
CA LEU A 71 -0.39 -6.93 -15.90
C LEU A 71 -0.29 -5.47 -16.38
N ARG A 72 -1.24 -5.01 -17.20
CA ARG A 72 -1.29 -3.61 -17.63
C ARG A 72 -1.53 -2.66 -16.45
N ARG A 73 -2.34 -3.08 -15.46
CA ARG A 73 -2.58 -2.28 -14.24
C ARG A 73 -1.32 -2.17 -13.37
N PHE A 74 -0.41 -3.12 -13.48
CA PHE A 74 0.93 -3.09 -12.88
C PHE A 74 1.98 -2.33 -13.72
N GLY A 75 1.56 -1.67 -14.82
CA GLY A 75 2.45 -0.84 -15.63
C GLY A 75 3.34 -1.62 -16.61
N VAL A 76 3.14 -2.93 -16.75
CA VAL A 76 3.89 -3.76 -17.71
C VAL A 76 3.52 -3.36 -19.14
N SER A 77 4.52 -3.24 -20.02
CA SER A 77 4.31 -2.89 -21.43
C SER A 77 3.56 -3.99 -22.19
N LEU A 78 2.86 -3.65 -23.29
CA LEU A 78 2.13 -4.66 -24.06
C LEU A 78 3.06 -5.72 -24.69
N ASP A 79 4.29 -5.33 -25.04
CA ASP A 79 5.29 -6.23 -25.63
C ASP A 79 5.80 -7.23 -24.59
N ASP A 80 6.08 -6.77 -23.38
CA ASP A 80 6.50 -7.64 -22.27
C ASP A 80 5.35 -8.56 -21.82
N ILE A 81 4.10 -8.08 -21.85
CA ILE A 81 2.92 -8.91 -21.59
C ILE A 81 2.79 -10.01 -22.65
N ALA A 82 3.01 -9.71 -23.93
CA ALA A 82 2.96 -10.71 -24.99
C ALA A 82 4.03 -11.79 -24.78
N ALA A 83 5.28 -11.39 -24.56
CA ALA A 83 6.40 -12.30 -24.32
C ALA A 83 6.16 -13.19 -23.09
N ALA A 84 5.65 -12.59 -22.00
CA ALA A 84 5.32 -13.29 -20.77
C ALA A 84 4.20 -14.33 -20.96
N LEU A 85 3.09 -13.95 -21.61
CA LEU A 85 1.94 -14.85 -21.76
C LEU A 85 2.13 -15.94 -22.83
N ASP A 86 3.15 -15.83 -23.66
CA ASP A 86 3.52 -16.82 -24.67
C ASP A 86 4.58 -17.82 -24.15
N ASP A 87 5.22 -17.55 -23.01
CA ASP A 87 6.11 -18.48 -22.32
C ASP A 87 5.30 -19.55 -21.55
N PRO A 88 5.45 -20.86 -21.87
CA PRO A 88 4.77 -21.94 -21.16
C PRO A 88 5.11 -22.05 -19.67
N GLY A 89 6.28 -21.55 -19.26
CA GLY A 89 6.72 -21.52 -17.87
C GLY A 89 6.19 -20.33 -17.08
N TRP A 90 5.54 -19.37 -17.74
CA TRP A 90 5.05 -18.16 -17.09
C TRP A 90 3.90 -18.46 -16.14
N THR A 91 3.95 -17.82 -14.97
CA THR A 91 2.87 -17.86 -13.99
C THR A 91 2.56 -16.45 -13.51
N LEU A 92 1.27 -16.18 -13.27
CA LEU A 92 0.84 -14.90 -12.69
C LEU A 92 1.48 -14.67 -11.32
N ASP A 93 1.57 -15.72 -10.50
CA ASP A 93 2.22 -15.68 -9.19
C ASP A 93 3.70 -15.29 -9.29
N GLY A 94 4.45 -15.88 -10.23
CA GLY A 94 5.84 -15.52 -10.50
C GLY A 94 5.99 -14.05 -10.90
N ALA A 95 5.14 -13.57 -11.82
CA ALA A 95 5.15 -12.18 -12.25
C ALA A 95 4.80 -11.19 -11.12
N LEU A 96 3.81 -11.54 -10.28
CA LEU A 96 3.43 -10.75 -9.11
C LEU A 96 4.59 -10.64 -8.11
N ARG A 97 5.30 -11.75 -7.83
CA ARG A 97 6.48 -11.71 -6.95
C ARG A 97 7.59 -10.84 -7.50
N THR A 98 7.90 -10.94 -8.79
CA THR A 98 8.92 -10.08 -9.42
C THR A 98 8.55 -8.61 -9.29
N HIS A 99 7.29 -8.25 -9.61
CA HIS A 99 6.85 -6.86 -9.52
C HIS A 99 6.79 -6.34 -8.09
N LEU A 100 6.44 -7.19 -7.12
CA LEU A 100 6.50 -6.82 -5.70
C LEU A 100 7.92 -6.45 -5.29
N VAL A 101 8.93 -7.23 -5.68
CA VAL A 101 10.34 -6.93 -5.40
C VAL A 101 10.76 -5.60 -6.04
N GLU A 102 10.37 -5.35 -7.30
CA GLU A 102 10.68 -4.09 -7.99
C GLU A 102 10.05 -2.86 -7.30
N LEU A 103 8.80 -2.99 -6.86
CA LEU A 103 8.10 -1.94 -6.13
C LEU A 103 8.70 -1.72 -4.74
N GLU A 104 9.06 -2.77 -4.02
CA GLU A 104 9.76 -2.68 -2.73
C GLU A 104 11.08 -1.93 -2.89
N ASP A 105 11.88 -2.27 -3.91
CA ASP A 105 13.11 -1.56 -4.24
C ASP A 105 12.85 -0.09 -4.59
N GLN A 106 11.77 0.21 -5.31
CA GLN A 106 11.38 1.58 -5.63
C GLN A 106 10.98 2.37 -4.38
N VAL A 107 10.23 1.76 -3.45
CA VAL A 107 9.86 2.36 -2.17
C VAL A 107 11.12 2.70 -1.38
N LEU A 108 12.05 1.75 -1.25
CA LEU A 108 13.31 1.97 -0.53
C LEU A 108 14.15 3.11 -1.14
N ARG A 109 14.23 3.19 -2.47
CA ARG A 109 14.90 4.31 -3.16
C ARG A 109 14.22 5.65 -2.85
N MET A 110 12.89 5.68 -2.87
CA MET A 110 12.11 6.89 -2.58
C MET A 110 12.26 7.33 -1.12
N GLU A 111 12.20 6.37 -0.19
CA GLU A 111 12.40 6.63 1.24
C GLU A 111 13.80 7.19 1.50
N ARG A 112 14.86 6.65 0.89
CA ARG A 112 16.21 7.22 1.02
C ARG A 112 16.30 8.64 0.52
N LEU A 113 15.67 8.92 -0.63
CA LEU A 113 15.62 10.28 -1.16
C LEU A 113 14.92 11.21 -0.15
N LEU A 114 13.78 10.78 0.40
CA LEU A 114 13.04 11.53 1.41
C LEU A 114 13.89 11.81 2.65
N HIS A 115 14.55 10.79 3.22
CA HIS A 115 15.41 10.96 4.39
C HIS A 115 16.56 11.93 4.14
N ARG A 116 17.20 11.85 2.97
CA ARG A 116 18.29 12.75 2.60
C ARG A 116 17.82 14.18 2.38
N LEU A 117 16.68 14.37 1.71
CA LEU A 117 16.06 15.68 1.54
C LEU A 117 15.63 16.29 2.88
N ALA A 118 15.09 15.48 3.79
CA ALA A 118 14.75 15.92 5.14
C ALA A 118 16.01 16.36 5.92
N ALA A 119 17.12 15.62 5.80
CA ALA A 119 18.40 15.96 6.42
C ALA A 119 19.09 17.19 5.79
N THR A 120 18.72 17.58 4.58
CA THR A 120 19.23 18.79 3.91
C THR A 120 18.33 20.02 4.10
N ARG A 121 17.19 19.90 4.78
CA ARG A 121 16.42 21.09 5.17
C ARG A 121 17.33 21.94 6.07
N PRO A 122 17.63 23.19 5.69
CA PRO A 122 18.40 24.06 6.56
C PRO A 122 17.65 24.22 7.87
N ASP A 123 18.39 24.22 8.98
CA ASP A 123 17.86 24.64 10.27
C ASP A 123 17.48 26.12 10.15
N VAL A 124 16.22 26.39 9.82
CA VAL A 124 15.70 27.75 9.58
C VAL A 124 15.81 28.61 10.85
N ALA A 125 16.13 28.02 12.01
CA ALA A 125 16.40 28.74 13.24
C ALA A 125 17.84 29.29 13.37
N ALA A 126 18.79 28.86 12.54
CA ALA A 126 20.21 29.20 12.73
C ALA A 126 20.77 30.27 11.77
N ASP A 127 20.15 30.50 10.60
CA ASP A 127 20.78 31.31 9.54
C ASP A 127 20.10 32.67 9.32
N GLY A 128 20.14 33.50 10.35
CA GLY A 128 19.76 34.91 10.29
C GLY A 128 20.83 35.84 9.69
N ALA A 129 21.95 35.32 9.15
CA ALA A 129 23.12 36.17 8.87
C ALA A 129 23.96 35.75 7.65
N ALA A 130 23.38 35.66 6.46
CA ALA A 130 24.13 35.86 5.22
C ALA A 130 23.19 36.13 4.03
N ARG A 131 22.98 37.41 3.68
CA ARG A 131 22.47 37.79 2.36
C ARG A 131 23.59 38.50 1.60
N GLY A 132 24.13 37.82 0.60
CA GLY A 132 25.06 38.35 -0.39
C GLY A 132 25.17 37.39 -1.59
N ASP A 133 24.64 37.83 -2.73
CA ASP A 133 24.77 37.28 -4.10
C ASP A 133 24.53 35.76 -4.32
N ASP A 134 23.26 35.41 -4.48
CA ASP A 134 22.66 34.06 -4.37
C ASP A 134 22.66 33.21 -5.66
N VAL A 135 23.62 33.38 -6.57
CA VAL A 135 23.77 32.47 -7.73
C VAL A 135 24.73 31.32 -7.41
N ALA A 136 25.75 31.57 -6.58
CA ALA A 136 26.64 30.53 -6.08
C ALA A 136 25.94 29.61 -5.05
N GLY A 137 25.02 30.18 -4.26
CA GLY A 137 24.16 29.44 -3.33
C GLY A 137 23.28 28.43 -4.06
N ASP A 138 22.53 28.88 -5.08
CA ASP A 138 21.67 28.02 -5.90
C ASP A 138 22.44 26.91 -6.61
N VAL A 139 23.60 27.20 -7.22
CA VAL A 139 24.43 26.18 -7.88
C VAL A 139 24.97 25.16 -6.89
N ASP A 140 25.33 25.57 -5.67
CA ASP A 140 25.80 24.67 -4.62
C ASP A 140 24.66 23.83 -4.02
N VAL A 141 23.44 24.36 -3.96
CA VAL A 141 22.23 23.61 -3.61
C VAL A 141 21.92 22.59 -4.71
N CYS A 142 21.90 22.99 -5.99
CA CYS A 142 21.70 22.09 -7.11
C CYS A 142 22.77 21.00 -7.17
N ARG A 143 24.05 21.31 -6.94
CA ARG A 143 25.13 20.32 -6.90
C ARG A 143 24.94 19.31 -5.76
N ARG A 144 24.52 19.77 -4.58
CA ARG A 144 24.19 18.90 -3.44
C ARG A 144 22.99 18.00 -3.78
N LEU A 145 21.93 18.55 -4.34
CA LEU A 145 20.74 17.78 -4.75
C LEU A 145 21.08 16.73 -5.82
N LEU A 146 21.90 17.07 -6.81
CA LEU A 146 22.34 16.11 -7.84
C LEU A 146 23.18 14.98 -7.24
N ALA A 147 24.12 15.29 -6.33
CA ALA A 147 24.90 14.27 -5.63
C ALA A 147 24.00 13.35 -4.76
N LEU A 148 22.92 13.89 -4.16
CA LEU A 148 21.93 13.09 -3.46
C LEU A 148 21.11 12.19 -4.40
N LEU A 149 20.95 12.52 -5.69
CA LEU A 149 20.19 11.71 -6.63
C LEU A 149 21.01 10.56 -7.23
N GLU A 150 22.34 10.72 -7.33
CA GLU A 150 23.23 9.75 -7.99
C GLU A 150 23.51 8.49 -7.15
N ASP A 151 23.46 8.59 -5.82
CA ASP A 151 23.76 7.47 -4.92
C ASP A 151 22.48 6.84 -4.33
N THR A 152 21.79 6.02 -5.11
CA THR A 152 20.56 5.32 -4.67
C THR A 152 20.71 3.79 -4.65
N ALA A 153 21.91 3.28 -4.89
CA ALA A 153 22.16 1.85 -4.89
C ALA A 153 22.04 1.28 -3.47
N VAL A 154 21.22 0.25 -3.34
CA VAL A 154 21.05 -0.50 -2.09
C VAL A 154 22.22 -1.48 -1.95
N ALA A 155 23.04 -1.33 -0.92
CA ALA A 155 24.07 -2.33 -0.65
C ALA A 155 23.42 -3.62 -0.13
N SER A 156 23.95 -4.79 -0.48
CA SER A 156 23.38 -6.09 -0.11
C SER A 156 23.29 -6.35 1.39
N THR A 157 24.10 -5.64 2.19
CA THR A 157 24.13 -5.75 3.66
C THR A 157 23.43 -4.59 4.36
N GLU A 158 22.79 -3.69 3.60
CA GLU A 158 22.13 -2.52 4.17
C GLU A 158 20.81 -2.91 4.83
N PRO A 159 20.56 -2.55 6.10
CA PRO A 159 19.26 -2.76 6.73
C PRO A 159 18.18 -1.96 5.98
N LEU A 160 17.20 -2.67 5.41
CA LEU A 160 16.21 -2.05 4.53
C LEU A 160 14.99 -1.54 5.27
N ARG A 161 14.44 -2.35 6.19
CA ARG A 161 13.20 -2.04 6.88
C ARG A 161 13.23 -2.51 8.32
N ARG A 162 12.74 -1.68 9.22
CA ARG A 162 12.50 -2.05 10.62
C ARG A 162 11.03 -2.41 10.78
N VAL A 163 10.77 -3.55 11.39
CA VAL A 163 9.43 -3.94 11.86
C VAL A 163 9.43 -3.89 13.39
N ALA A 164 8.45 -3.20 13.96
CA ALA A 164 8.24 -3.22 15.41
C ALA A 164 7.42 -4.45 15.80
N VAL A 165 7.80 -5.08 16.92
CA VAL A 165 7.02 -6.15 17.56
C VAL A 165 6.52 -5.63 18.90
N LEU A 166 5.21 -5.57 19.08
CA LEU A 166 4.57 -5.23 20.36
C LEU A 166 4.04 -6.49 21.03
N VAL A 167 4.21 -6.55 22.35
CA VAL A 167 3.86 -7.75 23.14
C VAL A 167 2.67 -7.43 24.02
N TYR A 168 1.63 -8.27 23.93
CA TYR A 168 0.40 -8.12 24.71
C TYR A 168 0.06 -9.44 25.44
N ALA A 169 -0.42 -9.31 26.67
CA ALA A 169 -0.99 -10.41 27.45
C ALA A 169 -2.35 -10.84 26.86
N ASP A 170 -3.20 -9.88 26.49
CA ASP A 170 -4.42 -10.14 25.71
C ASP A 170 -4.25 -9.61 24.28
N LEU A 171 -3.62 -10.44 23.45
CA LEU A 171 -3.30 -10.09 22.07
C LEU A 171 -4.55 -9.84 21.21
N GLU A 172 -5.65 -10.54 21.48
CA GLU A 172 -6.89 -10.39 20.72
C GLU A 172 -7.59 -9.07 21.05
N ALA A 173 -7.69 -8.73 22.33
CA ALA A 173 -8.21 -7.44 22.76
C ALA A 173 -7.31 -6.28 22.30
N ALA A 174 -5.98 -6.45 22.36
CA ALA A 174 -5.04 -5.46 21.89
C ALA A 174 -5.19 -5.18 20.40
N HIS A 175 -5.18 -6.22 19.55
CA HIS A 175 -5.40 -6.06 18.11
C HIS A 175 -6.72 -5.33 17.82
N ARG A 176 -7.81 -5.74 18.49
CA ARG A 176 -9.12 -5.09 18.34
C ARG A 176 -9.07 -3.61 18.70
N HIS A 177 -8.46 -3.26 19.83
CA HIS A 177 -8.35 -1.86 20.26
C HIS A 177 -7.52 -1.03 19.27
N LEU A 178 -6.39 -1.55 18.79
CA LEU A 178 -5.54 -0.85 17.83
C LEU A 178 -6.27 -0.57 16.49
N VAL A 179 -7.13 -1.49 16.05
CA VAL A 179 -7.95 -1.32 14.84
C VAL A 179 -9.16 -0.43 15.10
N GLU A 180 -9.97 -0.77 16.09
CA GLU A 180 -11.27 -0.13 16.32
C GLU A 180 -11.14 1.23 16.99
N VAL A 181 -10.20 1.43 17.91
CA VAL A 181 -10.04 2.70 18.62
C VAL A 181 -9.06 3.60 17.87
N PHE A 182 -7.83 3.12 17.66
CA PHE A 182 -6.78 3.91 17.01
C PHE A 182 -6.91 4.00 15.49
N GLY A 183 -7.74 3.16 14.86
CA GLY A 183 -8.00 3.24 13.42
C GLY A 183 -6.85 2.73 12.56
N LEU A 184 -5.99 1.85 13.09
CA LEU A 184 -4.97 1.17 12.28
C LEU A 184 -5.64 0.14 11.36
N GLU A 185 -5.03 -0.12 10.19
CA GLU A 185 -5.57 -1.10 9.25
C GLU A 185 -5.34 -2.52 9.81
N PRO A 186 -6.35 -3.42 9.77
CA PRO A 186 -6.20 -4.78 10.27
C PRO A 186 -5.24 -5.60 9.40
N GLY A 187 -4.38 -6.39 10.06
CA GLY A 187 -3.55 -7.40 9.42
C GLY A 187 -4.02 -8.82 9.74
N PRO A 188 -3.31 -9.85 9.23
CA PRO A 188 -3.59 -11.24 9.56
C PRO A 188 -3.41 -11.51 11.07
N VAL A 189 -4.27 -12.39 11.58
CA VAL A 189 -4.21 -12.90 12.96
C VAL A 189 -4.04 -14.41 12.90
N HIS A 190 -2.97 -14.91 13.49
CA HIS A 190 -2.67 -16.34 13.53
C HIS A 190 -3.06 -16.93 14.87
N ARG A 191 -3.76 -18.06 14.80
CA ARG A 191 -4.19 -18.85 15.95
C ARG A 191 -3.49 -20.19 15.95
N ASP A 192 -3.22 -20.71 17.14
CA ASP A 192 -2.77 -22.09 17.32
C ASP A 192 -3.93 -23.09 17.19
N ASP A 193 -3.63 -24.38 17.29
CA ASP A 193 -4.62 -25.47 17.20
C ASP A 193 -5.70 -25.39 18.30
N ALA A 194 -5.42 -24.70 19.41
CA ALA A 194 -6.36 -24.47 20.50
C ALA A 194 -7.25 -23.23 20.24
N GLY A 195 -7.04 -22.50 19.14
CA GLY A 195 -7.77 -21.29 18.78
C GLY A 195 -7.27 -20.02 19.47
N THR A 196 -6.15 -20.09 20.20
CA THR A 196 -5.58 -18.94 20.89
C THR A 196 -4.81 -18.07 19.90
N VAL A 197 -4.99 -16.74 19.95
CA VAL A 197 -4.18 -15.83 19.12
C VAL A 197 -2.74 -15.84 19.62
N VAL A 198 -1.81 -16.24 18.75
CA VAL A 198 -0.37 -16.30 19.06
C VAL A 198 0.43 -15.21 18.37
N HIS A 199 -0.07 -14.70 17.24
CA HIS A 199 0.51 -13.61 16.48
C HIS A 199 -0.59 -12.79 15.80
N GLY A 200 -0.36 -11.49 15.66
CA GLY A 200 -1.23 -10.59 14.93
C GLY A 200 -0.44 -9.51 14.21
N GLU A 201 -1.11 -8.77 13.35
CA GLU A 201 -0.53 -7.63 12.66
C GLU A 201 -1.54 -6.49 12.64
N VAL A 202 -1.04 -5.27 12.78
CA VAL A 202 -1.75 -4.06 12.35
C VAL A 202 -0.86 -3.29 11.38
N ARG A 203 -1.48 -2.51 10.50
CA ARG A 203 -0.78 -1.83 9.41
C ARG A 203 -0.96 -0.32 9.50
N THR A 204 0.10 0.37 9.13
CA THR A 204 0.12 1.78 8.75
C THR A 204 0.31 1.87 7.24
N ALA A 205 0.16 3.06 6.67
CA ALA A 205 0.35 3.26 5.22
C ALA A 205 1.77 2.87 4.75
N ASP A 206 2.75 2.94 5.64
CA ASP A 206 4.18 2.73 5.38
C ASP A 206 4.73 1.42 5.94
N GLY A 207 3.93 0.57 6.60
CA GLY A 207 4.47 -0.64 7.19
C GLY A 207 3.53 -1.49 8.03
N ILE A 208 4.14 -2.50 8.66
CA ILE A 208 3.47 -3.43 9.57
C ILE A 208 4.01 -3.22 10.98
N VAL A 209 3.11 -3.34 11.96
CA VAL A 209 3.45 -3.54 13.36
C VAL A 209 3.02 -4.96 13.71
N MET A 210 4.00 -5.80 14.02
CA MET A 210 3.75 -7.17 14.46
C MET A 210 3.32 -7.15 15.92
N LEU A 211 2.37 -8.00 16.24
CA LEU A 211 1.82 -8.18 17.58
C LEU A 211 2.09 -9.62 18.02
N HIS A 212 2.61 -9.78 19.22
CA HIS A 212 3.00 -11.08 19.76
C HIS A 212 2.39 -11.29 21.14
N ARG A 213 2.03 -12.54 21.46
CA ARG A 213 1.60 -12.90 22.81
C ARG A 213 2.75 -12.81 23.80
N VAL A 214 2.46 -12.77 25.10
CA VAL A 214 3.50 -13.05 26.11
C VAL A 214 4.11 -14.43 25.87
N ALA A 215 5.45 -14.48 25.83
CA ALA A 215 6.21 -15.69 25.52
C ALA A 215 7.54 -15.69 26.31
N PRO A 216 7.54 -16.25 27.54
CA PRO A 216 8.72 -16.29 28.40
C PRO A 216 9.91 -17.02 27.77
N GLU A 217 9.67 -18.00 26.90
CA GLU A 217 10.68 -18.71 26.13
C GLU A 217 11.54 -17.78 25.26
N TRP A 218 10.99 -16.64 24.84
CA TRP A 218 11.65 -15.58 24.08
C TRP A 218 11.92 -14.33 24.91
N ARG A 219 11.69 -14.38 26.24
CA ARG A 219 11.75 -13.24 27.17
C ARG A 219 10.83 -12.09 26.77
N LEU A 220 9.69 -12.40 26.15
CA LEU A 220 8.67 -11.43 25.77
C LEU A 220 7.66 -11.26 26.91
N VAL A 221 7.55 -10.04 27.40
CA VAL A 221 6.65 -9.62 28.48
C VAL A 221 5.84 -8.41 28.03
N SER A 222 4.61 -8.29 28.53
CA SER A 222 3.70 -7.21 28.11
C SER A 222 3.81 -5.98 29.02
N PRO A 223 3.40 -4.79 28.55
CA PRO A 223 3.33 -3.59 29.38
C PRO A 223 2.47 -3.76 30.64
N ALA A 224 1.33 -4.45 30.56
CA ALA A 224 0.49 -4.69 31.73
C ALA A 224 1.21 -5.53 32.80
N THR A 225 1.99 -6.52 32.37
CA THR A 225 2.76 -7.39 33.28
C THR A 225 3.88 -6.62 33.96
N LEU A 226 4.52 -5.69 33.23
CA LEU A 226 5.61 -4.88 33.76
C LEU A 226 5.13 -3.68 34.59
N GLY A 227 3.89 -3.23 34.39
CA GLY A 227 3.41 -1.94 34.92
C GLY A 227 4.15 -0.73 34.33
N ALA A 228 4.83 -0.93 33.21
CA ALA A 228 5.63 0.07 32.51
C ALA A 228 5.80 -0.30 31.04
N ALA A 229 5.93 0.72 30.19
CA ALA A 229 6.30 0.53 28.80
C ALA A 229 7.81 0.49 28.64
N THR A 230 8.33 -0.50 27.90
CA THR A 230 9.77 -0.59 27.55
C THR A 230 10.10 0.14 26.25
N GLY A 231 9.08 0.66 25.56
CA GLY A 231 9.17 1.47 24.36
C GLY A 231 7.81 2.10 24.04
N MET A 232 7.78 3.02 23.08
CA MET A 232 6.58 3.70 22.61
C MET A 232 6.60 3.76 21.09
N LEU A 233 5.44 3.55 20.45
CA LEU A 233 5.28 3.82 19.02
C LEU A 233 4.78 5.25 18.80
N VAL A 234 5.40 5.90 17.82
CA VAL A 234 4.96 7.19 17.27
C VAL A 234 4.45 6.91 15.85
N VAL A 235 3.20 7.28 15.59
CA VAL A 235 2.56 7.02 14.29
C VAL A 235 2.31 8.35 13.58
N THR A 236 2.78 8.46 12.34
CA THR A 236 2.48 9.61 11.49
C THR A 236 1.06 9.51 10.94
N VAL A 237 0.26 10.53 11.21
CA VAL A 237 -1.10 10.68 10.69
C VAL A 237 -1.16 11.90 9.77
N ARG A 238 -2.12 11.92 8.85
CA ARG A 238 -2.27 13.05 7.91
C ARG A 238 -2.77 14.31 8.60
N ASP A 239 -3.68 14.16 9.56
CA ASP A 239 -4.32 15.24 10.29
C ASP A 239 -4.49 14.77 11.75
N VAL A 240 -3.72 15.40 12.64
CA VAL A 240 -3.63 15.03 14.06
C VAL A 240 -4.91 15.38 14.81
N ASP A 241 -5.54 16.51 14.49
CA ASP A 241 -6.78 16.93 15.14
C ASP A 241 -7.96 16.03 14.74
N ALA A 242 -8.06 15.71 13.45
CA ALA A 242 -9.09 14.80 12.95
C ALA A 242 -8.91 13.38 13.51
N HIS A 243 -7.67 12.87 13.56
CA HIS A 243 -7.38 11.55 14.11
C HIS A 243 -7.66 11.50 15.63
N HIS A 244 -7.23 12.51 16.39
CA HIS A 244 -7.55 12.67 17.80
C HIS A 244 -9.06 12.67 18.06
N ALA A 245 -9.83 13.47 17.31
CA ALA A 245 -11.29 13.53 17.47
C ALA A 245 -11.95 12.17 17.21
N ALA A 246 -11.45 11.41 16.22
CA ALA A 246 -11.91 10.06 15.94
C ALA A 246 -11.57 9.09 17.08
N VAL A 247 -10.35 9.14 17.63
CA VAL A 247 -9.95 8.29 18.77
C VAL A 247 -10.81 8.57 20.01
N VAL A 248 -11.06 9.84 20.33
CA VAL A 248 -11.95 10.22 21.45
C VAL A 248 -13.38 9.73 21.21
N ALA A 249 -13.92 9.88 20.01
CA ALA A 249 -15.27 9.42 19.67
C ALA A 249 -15.43 7.90 19.77
N ARG A 250 -14.33 7.15 19.62
CA ARG A 250 -14.29 5.68 19.77
C ARG A 250 -13.94 5.23 21.19
N GLY A 251 -13.93 6.16 22.16
CA GLY A 251 -13.68 5.88 23.57
C GLY A 251 -12.22 5.70 23.94
N GLY A 252 -11.30 6.17 23.09
CA GLY A 252 -9.87 6.16 23.39
C GLY A 252 -9.50 7.12 24.53
N THR A 253 -8.51 6.73 25.32
CA THR A 253 -8.00 7.53 26.43
C THR A 253 -6.84 8.39 25.95
N VAL A 254 -7.01 9.71 25.96
CA VAL A 254 -6.01 10.71 25.56
C VAL A 254 -5.20 11.14 26.77
N THR A 255 -3.86 11.19 26.65
CA THR A 255 -2.96 11.68 27.72
C THR A 255 -2.77 13.19 27.66
N TYR A 256 -2.67 13.76 26.46
CA TYR A 256 -2.67 15.20 26.21
C TYR A 256 -3.26 15.50 24.83
N PRO A 257 -3.97 16.64 24.66
CA PRO A 257 -4.62 17.00 23.40
C PRO A 257 -3.60 17.40 22.32
N PRO A 258 -4.02 17.49 21.03
CA PRO A 258 -3.19 17.97 19.93
C PRO A 258 -2.48 19.30 20.24
N THR A 259 -1.15 19.24 20.29
CA THR A 259 -0.27 20.34 20.69
C THR A 259 0.88 20.47 19.69
N ASP A 260 1.22 21.71 19.33
CA ASP A 260 2.38 22.01 18.50
C ASP A 260 3.66 21.93 19.33
N GLN A 261 4.65 21.22 18.80
CA GLN A 261 5.90 20.92 19.49
C GLN A 261 7.05 21.76 18.93
N PRO A 262 8.07 22.07 19.76
CA PRO A 262 9.20 22.91 19.35
C PRO A 262 10.07 22.26 18.26
N TYR A 263 9.94 20.95 18.05
CA TYR A 263 10.63 20.18 17.00
C TYR A 263 9.81 20.05 15.69
N GLY A 264 8.81 20.91 15.49
CA GLY A 264 8.19 21.12 14.17
C GLY A 264 7.06 20.17 13.81
N VAL A 265 6.40 19.57 14.80
CA VAL A 265 5.26 18.67 14.60
C VAL A 265 4.08 19.08 15.47
N ARG A 266 2.88 18.74 15.02
CA ARG A 266 1.69 18.70 15.86
C ARG A 266 1.51 17.26 16.33
N GLU A 267 1.25 17.03 17.60
CA GLU A 267 1.05 15.67 18.12
C GLU A 267 0.07 15.62 19.30
N TYR A 268 -0.49 14.43 19.55
CA TYR A 268 -1.24 14.13 20.76
C TYR A 268 -0.84 12.75 21.28
N GLY A 269 -1.02 12.53 22.58
CA GLY A 269 -0.74 11.26 23.22
C GLY A 269 -2.00 10.47 23.57
N ALA A 270 -1.91 9.15 23.52
CA ALA A 270 -2.98 8.23 23.92
C ALA A 270 -2.44 7.09 24.79
N ILE A 271 -3.35 6.41 25.48
CA ILE A 271 -3.07 5.18 26.22
C ILE A 271 -3.51 3.98 25.40
N GLY A 272 -2.60 3.04 25.19
CA GLY A 272 -2.82 1.78 24.48
C GLY A 272 -3.58 0.73 25.31
N PRO A 273 -3.79 -0.47 24.73
CA PRO A 273 -4.63 -1.51 25.30
C PRO A 273 -4.21 -1.98 26.71
N GLU A 274 -2.92 -1.87 27.04
CA GLU A 274 -2.37 -2.34 28.31
C GLU A 274 -1.77 -1.20 29.16
N GLY A 275 -2.18 0.04 28.90
CA GLY A 275 -1.73 1.20 29.68
C GLY A 275 -0.44 1.82 29.16
N GLU A 276 0.16 1.29 28.09
CA GLU A 276 1.36 1.82 27.48
C GLU A 276 1.09 3.11 26.70
N PRO A 277 2.05 4.06 26.63
CA PRO A 277 1.85 5.30 25.90
C PRO A 277 1.95 5.06 24.39
N TRP A 278 1.18 5.84 23.63
CA TRP A 278 1.20 5.98 22.19
C TRP A 278 1.23 7.46 21.82
N SER A 279 1.88 7.81 20.71
CA SER A 279 1.85 9.17 20.16
C SER A 279 1.46 9.15 18.69
N PHE A 280 0.67 10.13 18.28
CA PHE A 280 0.28 10.35 16.88
C PHE A 280 0.64 11.78 16.49
N TRP A 281 1.34 11.95 15.37
CA TRP A 281 1.87 13.24 14.98
C TRP A 281 1.77 13.52 13.48
N SER A 282 1.92 14.78 13.10
CA SER A 282 2.09 15.22 11.72
C SER A 282 3.05 16.40 11.68
N PRO A 283 3.89 16.56 10.63
CA PRO A 283 4.69 17.76 10.46
C PRO A 283 3.81 19.01 10.46
N LEU A 284 4.28 20.09 11.10
CA LEU A 284 3.68 21.41 10.90
C LEU A 284 3.93 21.84 9.46
N GLY A 285 2.90 22.35 8.78
CA GLY A 285 3.06 22.91 7.43
C GLY A 285 4.12 24.03 7.46
N GLY A 286 5.11 23.94 6.57
CA GLY A 286 6.08 25.03 6.39
C GLY A 286 5.32 26.29 5.99
N THR A 287 5.51 27.36 6.76
CA THR A 287 5.05 28.71 6.39
C THR A 287 5.96 29.32 5.35
#